data_AF-A0A7Y4H247-F1
#
_entry.id   AF-A0A7Y4H247-F1
#
_cell.length_a   1.000
_cell.length_b   1.000
_cell.length_c   1.000
_cell.angle_alpha   90.00
_cell.angle_beta   90.00
_cell.angle_gamma   90.00
#
_symmetry.space_group_name_H-M   'P 1'
#
loop_
_entity.id
_entity.type
_entity.pdbx_description
1 polymer ?
#
loop_
_entity_poly.entity_id
_entity_poly.type
_entity_poly.pdbx_seq_one_letter_code
_entity_poly.pdbx_strand_id
1 'polypeptide(L)' 'MRKLIAFDDDTLDKLTQLARDRMATFQELADEAFADLLKKHGIPIDLKDALRKSARVSKDATSKNTRSKTARAPS' A
#
# COMPACT_ATOMS: atom_id res chain seq x y z
N MET A 1 9.94 -3.46 -12.01
CA MET A 1 10.55 -2.17 -11.62
C MET A 1 10.86 -2.22 -10.13
N ARG A 2 12.13 -2.31 -9.73
CA ARG A 2 12.54 -2.28 -8.32
C ARG A 2 12.77 -0.81 -7.92
N LYS A 3 12.00 -0.27 -7.00
CA LYS A 3 12.28 1.06 -6.43
C LYS A 3 13.30 0.87 -5.31
N LEU A 4 14.51 1.41 -5.52
CA LEU A 4 15.57 1.39 -4.53
C LEU A 4 15.56 2.73 -3.78
N ILE A 5 15.74 2.66 -2.46
CA ILE A 5 15.92 3.82 -1.60
C ILE A 5 17.38 3.80 -1.17
N ALA A 6 18.14 4.82 -1.57
CA ALA A 6 19.51 5.00 -1.14
C ALA A 6 19.52 5.85 0.14
N PHE A 7 20.34 5.45 1.10
CA PHE A 7 20.67 6.23 2.28
C PHE A 7 22.16 6.55 2.24
N ASP A 8 22.54 7.73 2.72
CA ASP A 8 23.92 7.98 3.13
C ASP A 8 24.25 7.22 4.43
N ASP A 9 25.53 6.95 4.66
CA ASP A 9 26.00 6.12 5.77
C ASP A 9 25.61 6.72 7.14
N ASP A 10 25.71 8.05 7.30
CA ASP A 10 25.34 8.74 8.53
C ASP A 10 23.84 8.59 8.86
N THR A 11 22.98 8.70 7.85
CA THR A 11 21.53 8.51 8.01
C THR A 11 21.20 7.05 8.32
N LEU A 12 21.86 6.09 7.67
CA LEU A 12 21.68 4.66 7.94
C LEU A 12 22.07 4.32 9.39
N ASP A 13 23.18 4.85 9.87
CA ASP A 13 23.67 4.62 11.23
C ASP A 13 22.70 5.18 12.27
N LYS A 14 22.20 6.40 12.06
CA LYS A 14 21.18 7.01 12.93
C LYS A 14 19.88 6.22 12.96
N LEU A 15 19.42 5.73 11.81
CA LEU A 15 18.22 4.89 11.75
C LEU A 15 18.44 3.53 12.43
N THR A 16 19.62 2.95 12.30
CA THR A 16 19.99 1.70 12.97
C THR A 16 20.08 1.89 14.48
N GLN A 17 20.64 3.01 14.94
CA GLN A 17 20.67 3.38 16.36
C GLN A 17 19.25 3.58 16.91
N LEU A 18 18.39 4.31 16.19
CA LEU A 18 16.99 4.49 16.56
C LEU A 18 16.23 3.17 16.69
N ALA A 19 16.49 2.22 15.78
CA ALA A 19 15.90 0.88 15.87
C ALA A 19 16.33 0.17 17.16
N ARG A 20 17.63 0.18 17.50
CA ARG A 20 18.16 -0.40 18.74
C ARG A 20 17.60 0.25 19.99
N ASP A 21 17.46 1.58 19.99
CA ASP A 21 16.89 2.32 21.12
C ASP A 21 15.42 1.93 21.37
N ARG A 22 14.70 1.53 20.32
CA ARG A 22 13.33 1.01 20.40
C ARG A 22 13.25 -0.51 20.62
N MET A 23 14.39 -1.17 20.85
CA MET A 23 14.50 -2.63 20.91
C MET A 23 13.94 -3.35 19.68
N ALA A 24 14.08 -2.74 18.50
CA ALA A 24 13.60 -3.26 17.23
C ALA A 24 14.76 -3.40 16.22
N THR A 25 14.52 -4.14 15.15
CA THR A 25 15.41 -4.17 14.00
C THR A 25 15.15 -3.00 13.05
N PHE A 26 16.13 -2.63 12.23
CA PHE A 26 15.95 -1.61 11.18
C PHE A 26 14.81 -1.98 10.22
N GLN A 27 14.64 -3.27 9.92
CA GLN A 27 13.56 -3.76 9.06
C GLN A 27 12.18 -3.54 9.68
N GLU A 28 11.99 -3.85 10.98
CA GLU A 28 10.72 -3.62 11.67
C GLU A 28 10.39 -2.13 11.77
N LEU A 29 11.38 -1.28 12.04
CA LEU A 29 11.24 0.18 12.01
C LEU A 29 10.80 0.68 10.63
N ALA A 30 11.38 0.11 9.56
CA ALA A 30 11.03 0.44 8.19
C ALA A 30 9.59 0.00 7.85
N ASP A 31 9.23 -1.24 8.19
CA ASP A 31 7.90 -1.79 7.90
C ASP A 31 6.80 -1.00 8.61
N GLU A 32 7.02 -0.56 9.86
CA GLU A 32 6.10 0.32 10.60
C GLU A 32 5.96 1.70 9.92
N ALA A 33 7.09 2.34 9.62
CA ALA A 33 7.08 3.67 9.00
C ALA A 33 6.42 3.68 7.61
N PHE A 34 6.70 2.66 6.79
CA PHE A 34 6.05 2.50 5.48
C PHE A 34 4.58 2.16 5.63
N ALA A 35 4.18 1.28 6.55
CA ALA A 35 2.78 0.95 6.75
C ALA A 35 1.95 2.18 7.09
N ASP A 36 2.44 3.06 7.96
CA ASP A 36 1.75 4.29 8.33
C ASP A 36 1.67 5.29 7.17
N LEU A 37 2.71 5.40 6.36
CA LEU A 37 2.71 6.24 5.16
C LEU A 37 1.71 5.70 4.11
N LEU A 38 1.75 4.40 3.82
CA LEU A 38 0.89 3.76 2.84
C LEU A 38 -0.58 3.82 3.26
N LYS A 39 -0.89 3.63 4.55
CA LYS A 39 -2.24 3.82 5.10
C LYS A 39 -2.77 5.24 4.87
N LYS A 40 -1.97 6.28 5.15
CA LYS A 40 -2.37 7.68 4.92
C LYS A 40 -2.65 8.00 3.46
N HIS A 41 -1.92 7.37 2.53
CA HIS A 41 -2.10 7.57 1.09
C HIS A 41 -3.08 6.57 0.45
N GLY A 42 -3.74 5.72 1.23
CA GLY A 42 -4.69 4.74 0.72
C GLY A 42 -4.05 3.66 -0.16
N ILE A 43 -2.74 3.44 -0.05
CA ILE A 43 -2.00 2.40 -0.76
C ILE A 43 -2.08 1.10 0.07
N PRO A 44 -2.42 -0.05 -0.54
CA PRO A 44 -2.46 -1.31 0.18
C PRO A 44 -1.09 -1.67 0.77
N ILE A 45 -1.09 -2.00 2.06
CA ILE A 45 0.11 -2.30 2.86
C ILE A 45 0.67 -3.71 2.64
N ASP A 46 -0.16 -4.62 2.12
CA ASP A 46 0.17 -6.04 1.95
C ASP A 46 -0.49 -6.59 0.68
N LEU A 47 0.04 -7.69 0.12
CA LEU A 47 -0.47 -8.37 -1.08
C LEU A 47 -1.95 -8.75 -0.91
N LYS A 48 -2.34 -9.21 0.28
CA LYS A 48 -3.74 -9.53 0.60
C LYS A 48 -4.65 -8.31 0.47
N ASP A 49 -4.21 -7.16 0.98
CA ASP A 49 -4.95 -5.90 0.90
C ASP A 49 -4.99 -5.36 -0.53
N ALA A 50 -3.91 -5.53 -1.29
CA ALA A 50 -3.83 -5.19 -2.70
C ALA A 50 -4.82 -6.03 -3.53
N LEU A 51 -4.84 -7.35 -3.32
CA LEU A 51 -5.79 -8.25 -3.98
C LEU A 51 -7.23 -7.90 -3.61
N ARG A 52 -7.51 -7.61 -2.33
CA ARG A 52 -8.86 -7.23 -1.89
C ARG A 52 -9.32 -5.93 -2.53
N LYS A 53 -8.46 -4.93 -2.64
CA LYS A 53 -8.77 -3.67 -3.34
C LYS A 53 -8.98 -3.88 -4.83
N SER A 54 -8.11 -4.64 -5.49
CA SER A 54 -8.26 -4.99 -6.92
C SER A 54 -9.59 -5.70 -7.21
N ALA A 55 -9.93 -6.73 -6.43
CA ALA A 55 -11.18 -7.46 -6.58
C ALA A 55 -12.43 -6.58 -6.32
N ARG A 56 -12.34 -5.60 -5.41
CA ARG A 56 -13.40 -4.61 -5.18
C ARG A 56 -13.60 -3.67 -6.35
N VAL A 57 -12.51 -3.18 -6.96
CA VAL A 57 -12.58 -2.35 -8.18
C VAL A 57 -13.22 -3.13 -9.32
N SER A 58 -12.86 -4.40 -9.50
CA SER A 58 -13.49 -5.26 -10.51
C SER A 58 -14.99 -5.44 -10.26
N LYS A 59 -15.43 -5.64 -9.01
CA LYS A 59 -16.86 -5.74 -8.67
C LYS A 59 -17.64 -4.45 -8.94
N ASP A 60 -17.06 -3.29 -8.64
CA ASP A 60 -17.70 -1.99 -8.89
C ASP A 60 -17.84 -1.71 -10.39
N ALA A 61 -16.81 -2.05 -11.17
CA ALA A 61 -16.86 -1.99 -12.63
C ALA A 61 -17.95 -2.89 -13.23
N THR A 62 -18.12 -4.11 -12.72
CA THR A 62 -19.17 -5.02 -13.19
C THR A 62 -20.57 -4.51 -12.84
N SER A 63 -20.77 -3.97 -11.63
CA SER A 63 -22.05 -3.39 -11.18
C SER A 63 -22.45 -2.16 -11.99
N LYS A 64 -21.48 -1.33 -12.39
CA LYS A 64 -21.75 -0.15 -13.21
C LYS A 64 -22.12 -0.53 -14.64
N ASN A 65 -21.51 -1.60 -15.18
CA ASN A 65 -21.81 -2.12 -16.51
C ASN A 65 -23.19 -2.80 -16.59
N THR A 66 -23.68 -3.41 -15.51
CA THR A 66 -25.02 -4.01 -15.51
C THR A 66 -26.14 -2.95 -15.45
N ARG A 67 -25.95 -1.87 -14.68
CA ARG A 67 -26.93 -0.75 -14.63
C ARG A 67 -27.00 0.06 -15.91
N SER A 68 -25.88 0.26 -16.61
CA SER A 68 -25.88 0.94 -17.91
C SER A 68 -26.51 0.09 -19.02
N LYS A 69 -26.48 -1.25 -18.89
CA LYS A 69 -27.14 -2.15 -19.85
C LYS A 69 -28.66 -2.16 -19.72
N THR A 70 -29.20 -2.06 -18.51
CA THR A 70 -30.67 -1.95 -18.29
C THR A 70 -31.24 -0.57 -18.61
N ALA A 71 -30.42 0.49 -18.59
CA ALA A 71 -30.85 1.84 -18.95
C ALA A 71 -30.87 2.12 -20.47
N ARG A 72 -30.37 1.20 -21.31
CA ARG A 72 -30.14 1.41 -22.75
C ARG A 72 -31.04 0.58 -23.67
N ALA A 73 -32.06 -0.08 -23.13
CA ALA A 73 -33.10 -0.75 -23.91
C ALA A 73 -34.26 0.24 -24.16
N PRO A 74 -34.44 0.80 -25.37
CA PRO A 74 -35.68 1.47 -25.72
C PRO A 74 -36.80 0.44 -25.91
N SER A 75 -38.01 0.83 -25.50
CA SER A 75 -39.28 0.13 -25.72
C SER A 75 -39.69 0.13 -27.18
#